data_AF-A0AA43FPQ4-F1
#
_entry.id   AF-A0AA43FPQ4-F1
#
_cell.length_a   1.000
_cell.length_b   1.000
_cell.length_c   1.000
_cell.angle_alpha   90.00
_cell.angle_beta   90.00
_cell.angle_gamma   90.00
#
_symmetry.space_group_name_H-M   'P 1'
#
loop_
_entity.id
_entity.type
_entity.pdbx_description
1 polymer ?
#
loop_
_entity_poly.entity_id
_entity_poly.type
_entity_poly.pdbx_seq_one_letter_code
_entity_poly.pdbx_strand_id
1 'polypeptide(L)'
;TLLAAFLVRLFSGYSLLAGSSLGTAEVHDLALRDFETFSAGFSLALVFFGVHLILFGTLLKRSKYVPTALSILLIVAGVGYVADSLAKFFVPSHGDLASMLLLTPALLSEVGLTGWLLVKGVRAVDEEVRPHVPQHSVRAAAG
;
A
#
# COMPACT_ATOMS: atom_id res chain seq x y z
N THR A 1 11.32 -11.85 3.07
CA THR A 1 12.79 -11.90 3.16
C THR A 1 13.37 -10.74 3.96
N LEU A 2 13.03 -9.46 3.77
CA LEU A 2 13.40 -8.39 4.74
C LEU A 2 12.25 -8.03 5.69
N LEU A 3 11.04 -7.81 5.16
CA LEU A 3 9.85 -7.53 5.96
C LEU A 3 9.59 -8.62 7.02
N ALA A 4 9.72 -9.89 6.63
CA ALA A 4 9.56 -11.03 7.54
C ALA A 4 10.56 -10.97 8.71
N ALA A 5 11.81 -10.56 8.47
CA ALA A 5 12.81 -10.43 9.53
C ALA A 5 12.46 -9.31 10.52
N PHE A 6 11.89 -8.20 10.03
CA PHE A 6 11.41 -7.12 10.90
C PHE A 6 10.15 -7.51 11.67
N LEU A 7 9.21 -8.23 11.05
CA LEU A 7 8.03 -8.74 11.75
C LEU A 7 8.41 -9.74 12.85
N VAL A 8 9.47 -10.52 12.65
CA VAL A 8 10.02 -11.37 13.72
C VAL A 8 10.51 -10.52 14.89
N ARG A 9 11.18 -9.38 14.64
CA ARG A 9 11.60 -8.46 15.72
C ARG A 9 10.42 -7.88 16.49
N LEU A 10 9.35 -7.47 15.80
CA LEU A 10 8.12 -7.01 16.44
C LEU A 10 7.50 -8.11 17.33
N PHE A 11 7.42 -9.34 16.80
CA PHE A 11 6.87 -10.48 17.52
C PHE A 11 7.74 -10.89 18.71
N SER A 12 9.07 -10.83 18.58
CA SER A 12 10.03 -11.07 19.66
C SER A 12 9.88 -10.05 20.79
N GLY A 13 9.79 -8.75 20.48
CA GLY A 13 9.54 -7.73 21.50
C GLY A 13 8.21 -7.93 22.23
N TYR A 14 7.15 -8.29 21.50
CA TYR A 14 5.85 -8.60 22.09
C TYR A 14 5.90 -9.86 22.97
N SER A 15 6.55 -10.94 22.53
CA SER A 15 6.60 -12.20 23.27
C SER A 15 7.43 -12.09 24.55
N LEU A 16 8.48 -11.27 24.55
CA LEU A 16 9.25 -10.93 25.74
C LEU A 16 8.37 -10.27 26.82
N LEU A 17 7.55 -9.29 26.42
CA LEU A 17 6.64 -8.59 27.32
C LEU A 17 5.45 -9.46 27.77
N ALA A 18 4.94 -10.33 26.90
CA ALA A 18 3.81 -11.21 27.19
C ALA A 18 4.18 -12.42 28.06
N GLY A 19 5.43 -12.90 27.98
CA GLY A 19 5.92 -14.07 28.72
C GLY A 19 6.51 -13.75 30.10
N SER A 20 6.94 -12.50 30.34
CA SER A 20 7.49 -12.09 31.64
C SER A 20 6.36 -11.73 32.61
N SER A 21 6.09 -12.59 33.59
CA SER A 21 4.99 -12.39 34.54
C SER A 21 5.20 -11.24 35.54
N LEU A 22 6.40 -10.64 35.65
CA LEU A 22 6.69 -9.36 36.31
C LEU A 22 8.09 -8.88 35.85
N GLY A 23 8.17 -7.62 35.42
CA GLY A 23 9.29 -7.07 34.66
C GLY A 23 10.60 -6.95 35.41
N THR A 24 11.66 -7.46 34.78
CA THR A 24 13.02 -6.96 34.99
C THR A 24 13.26 -5.79 34.03
N ALA A 25 13.99 -4.77 34.47
CA ALA A 25 14.35 -3.62 33.63
C ALA A 25 15.07 -4.07 32.33
N GLU A 26 15.78 -5.19 32.40
CA GLU A 26 16.48 -5.82 31.28
C GLU A 26 15.52 -6.34 30.19
N VAL A 27 14.39 -6.97 30.55
CA VAL A 27 13.39 -7.42 29.57
C VAL A 27 12.76 -6.24 28.84
N HIS A 28 12.52 -5.13 29.55
CA HIS A 28 11.96 -3.93 28.95
C HIS A 28 12.94 -3.26 27.98
N ASP A 29 14.23 -3.19 28.33
CA ASP A 29 15.28 -2.67 27.43
C ASP A 29 15.40 -3.51 26.16
N LEU A 30 15.41 -4.84 26.28
CA LEU A 30 15.46 -5.74 25.14
C LEU A 30 14.22 -5.59 24.23
N ALA A 31 13.03 -5.48 24.80
CA ALA A 31 11.81 -5.28 24.03
C ALA A 31 11.80 -3.93 23.29
N LEU A 32 12.25 -2.85 23.93
CA LEU A 32 12.39 -1.54 23.30
C LEU A 32 13.37 -1.59 22.12
N ARG A 33 14.52 -2.25 22.27
CA ARG A 33 15.51 -2.40 21.19
C ARG A 33 14.97 -3.19 20.00
N ASP A 34 14.16 -4.22 20.25
CA ASP A 34 13.49 -4.97 19.19
C ASP A 34 12.45 -4.10 18.45
N PHE A 35 11.70 -3.26 19.17
CA PHE A 35 10.77 -2.30 18.56
C PHE A 35 11.47 -1.19 17.77
N GLU A 36 12.59 -0.66 18.27
CA GLU A 36 13.41 0.31 17.52
C GLU A 36 13.96 -0.31 16.23
N THR A 37 14.46 -1.54 16.31
CA THR A 37 14.96 -2.28 15.15
C THR A 37 13.86 -2.54 14.13
N PHE A 38 12.66 -2.90 14.60
CA PHE A 38 11.48 -3.04 13.76
C PHE A 38 11.11 -1.70 13.10
N SER A 39 11.05 -0.61 13.85
CA SER A 39 10.68 0.72 13.35
C SER A 39 11.62 1.21 12.25
N ALA A 40 12.93 1.04 12.45
CA ALA A 40 13.93 1.37 11.44
C ALA A 40 13.78 0.48 10.19
N GLY A 41 13.63 -0.83 10.36
CA GLY A 41 13.44 -1.77 9.26
C GLY A 41 12.15 -1.51 8.47
N PHE A 42 11.07 -1.17 9.17
CA PHE A 42 9.79 -0.82 8.59
C PHE A 42 9.89 0.45 7.75
N SER A 43 10.54 1.49 8.27
CA SER A 43 10.80 2.75 7.53
C SER A 43 11.60 2.49 6.26
N LEU A 44 12.60 1.59 6.31
CA LEU A 44 13.33 1.19 5.12
C LEU A 44 12.44 0.46 4.10
N ALA A 45 11.55 -0.43 4.56
CA ALA A 45 10.60 -1.12 3.68
C ALA A 45 9.62 -0.13 2.99
N LEU A 46 9.21 0.92 3.69
CA LEU A 46 8.37 2.00 3.14
C LEU A 46 9.05 2.78 2.01
N VAL A 47 10.38 2.92 2.02
CA VAL A 47 11.13 3.52 0.89
C VAL A 47 10.93 2.67 -0.38
N PHE A 48 11.16 1.36 -0.28
CA PHE A 48 10.97 0.46 -1.42
C PHE A 48 9.52 0.43 -1.91
N PHE A 49 8.57 0.45 -0.97
CA PHE A 49 7.15 0.55 -1.28
C PHE A 49 6.81 1.87 -2.00
N GLY A 50 7.33 3.01 -1.54
CA GLY A 50 7.12 4.30 -2.18
C GLY A 50 7.68 4.35 -3.61
N VAL A 51 8.87 3.80 -3.83
CA VAL A 51 9.45 3.66 -5.19
C VAL A 51 8.56 2.77 -6.06
N HIS A 52 8.07 1.66 -5.51
CA HIS A 52 7.12 0.80 -6.21
C HIS A 52 5.84 1.54 -6.59
N LEU A 53 5.26 2.37 -5.71
CA LEU A 53 4.07 3.17 -6.00
C LEU A 53 4.32 4.20 -7.11
N ILE A 54 5.50 4.84 -7.14
CA ILE A 54 5.88 5.75 -8.22
C ILE A 54 5.89 5.00 -9.55
N LEU A 55 6.58 3.86 -9.61
CA LEU A 55 6.64 3.03 -10.81
C LEU A 55 5.23 2.58 -11.22
N PHE A 56 4.46 2.02 -10.30
CA PHE A 56 3.11 1.53 -10.56
C PHE A 56 2.18 2.65 -11.03
N GLY A 57 2.20 3.83 -10.40
CA GLY A 57 1.44 5.00 -10.81
C GLY A 57 1.82 5.50 -12.21
N THR A 58 3.11 5.46 -12.58
CA THR A 58 3.53 5.80 -13.95
C THR A 58 3.04 4.79 -15.00
N LEU A 59 3.02 3.50 -14.64
CA LEU A 59 2.45 2.44 -15.48
C LEU A 59 0.94 2.64 -15.65
N LEU A 60 0.20 2.90 -14.57
CA LEU A 60 -1.24 3.18 -14.62
C LEU A 60 -1.57 4.39 -15.49
N LYS A 61 -0.78 5.47 -15.37
CA LYS A 61 -0.90 6.65 -16.23
C LYS A 61 -0.73 6.31 -17.71
N ARG A 62 0.24 5.46 -18.06
CA ARG A 62 0.51 5.05 -19.44
C ARG A 62 -0.58 4.13 -19.99
N SER A 63 -1.11 3.26 -19.15
CA SER A 63 -2.06 2.23 -19.54
C SER A 63 -3.48 2.75 -19.79
N LYS A 64 -3.79 3.99 -19.38
CA LYS A 64 -5.11 4.64 -19.48
C LYS A 64 -6.28 3.84 -18.89
N TYR A 65 -6.00 2.76 -18.15
CA TYR A 65 -7.04 1.95 -17.54
C TYR A 65 -7.78 2.70 -16.43
N VAL A 66 -7.03 3.46 -15.63
CA VAL A 66 -7.48 4.21 -14.43
C VAL A 66 -7.46 5.71 -14.73
N PRO A 67 -8.35 6.53 -14.11
CA PRO A 67 -8.28 7.98 -14.19
C PRO A 67 -6.88 8.53 -13.93
N THR A 68 -6.43 9.44 -14.79
CA THR A 68 -5.11 10.06 -14.68
C THR A 68 -4.91 10.79 -13.35
N ALA A 69 -5.98 11.36 -12.79
CA ALA A 69 -5.95 12.01 -11.47
C ALA A 69 -5.51 11.04 -10.36
N LEU A 70 -6.08 9.83 -10.30
CA LEU A 70 -5.70 8.80 -9.32
C LEU A 70 -4.27 8.32 -9.53
N SER A 71 -3.84 8.19 -10.78
CA SER A 71 -2.46 7.79 -11.11
C SER A 71 -1.44 8.83 -10.64
N ILE A 72 -1.74 10.13 -10.80
CA ILE A 72 -0.88 11.21 -10.30
C ILE A 72 -0.86 11.22 -8.77
N LEU A 73 -2.02 11.07 -8.14
CA LEU A 73 -2.13 11.05 -6.67
C LEU A 73 -1.31 9.89 -6.07
N LEU A 74 -1.28 8.74 -6.75
CA LEU A 74 -0.47 7.58 -6.35
C LEU A 74 1.04 7.82 -6.49
N ILE A 75 1.46 8.56 -7.52
CA ILE A 75 2.88 8.97 -7.65
C ILE A 75 3.26 9.93 -6.52
N VAL A 76 2.41 10.92 -6.23
CA VAL A 76 2.61 11.87 -5.13
C VAL A 76 2.69 11.15 -3.78
N ALA A 77 1.81 10.16 -3.56
CA ALA A 77 1.85 9.27 -2.41
C ALA A 77 3.17 8.52 -2.27
N GLY A 78 3.66 7.92 -3.36
CA GLY A 78 4.94 7.22 -3.37
C GLY A 78 6.12 8.13 -3.03
N VAL A 79 6.12 9.37 -3.53
CA VAL A 79 7.11 10.39 -3.14
C VAL A 79 6.99 10.74 -1.66
N GLY A 80 5.76 10.88 -1.16
CA GLY A 80 5.46 11.09 0.25
C GLY A 80 6.08 10.03 1.15
N TYR A 81 5.90 8.75 0.82
CA TYR A 81 6.49 7.63 1.56
C TYR A 81 8.02 7.64 1.58
N VAL A 82 8.64 7.91 0.42
CA VAL A 82 10.12 7.98 0.35
C VAL A 82 10.63 9.14 1.18
N ALA A 83 10.04 10.33 1.02
CA ALA A 83 10.48 11.51 1.74
C ALA A 83 10.26 11.40 3.25
N ASP A 84 9.12 10.87 3.70
CA ASP A 84 8.84 10.64 5.13
C ASP A 84 9.80 9.63 5.74
N SER A 85 10.04 8.53 5.03
CA SER A 85 10.95 7.48 5.50
C SER A 85 12.39 7.97 5.58
N LEU A 86 12.86 8.72 4.58
CA LEU A 86 14.19 9.33 4.60
C LEU A 86 14.31 10.39 5.70
N ALA A 87 13.27 11.21 5.90
CA ALA A 87 13.27 12.22 6.95
C ALA A 87 13.41 11.59 8.35
N LYS A 88 12.77 10.45 8.61
CA LYS A 88 12.95 9.67 9.85
C LYS A 88 14.39 9.18 10.07
N PHE A 89 15.16 8.94 9.01
CA PHE A 89 16.57 8.55 9.12
C PHE A 89 17.52 9.74 9.30
N PHE A 90 17.27 10.86 8.63
CA PHE A 90 18.17 12.02 8.61
C PHE A 90 17.85 13.11 9.63
N VAL A 91 16.60 13.19 10.08
CA VAL A 91 16.09 14.25 10.95
C VAL A 91 15.40 13.63 12.17
N PRO A 92 16.12 13.49 13.30
CA PRO A 92 15.56 12.94 14.54
C PRO A 92 14.38 13.74 15.11
N SER A 93 14.19 14.99 14.67
CA SER A 93 13.07 15.88 15.05
C SER A 93 11.97 15.97 13.99
N HIS A 94 11.84 14.98 13.11
CA HIS A 94 10.77 14.93 12.11
C HIS A 94 9.42 14.86 12.82
N GLY A 95 8.68 15.97 12.82
CA GLY A 95 7.43 16.09 13.58
C GLY A 95 6.26 15.34 12.96
N ASP A 96 5.32 14.89 13.80
CA ASP A 96 4.13 14.15 13.39
C ASP A 96 3.29 14.88 12.34
N LEU A 97 3.26 16.22 12.39
CA LEU A 97 2.54 17.06 11.41
C LEU A 97 3.13 16.94 10.00
N ALA A 98 4.45 16.82 9.87
CA ALA A 98 5.09 16.61 8.58
C ALA A 98 4.72 15.24 8.02
N SER A 99 4.87 14.19 8.85
CA SER A 99 4.46 12.83 8.49
C SER A 99 3.00 12.75 8.02
N MET A 100 2.08 13.39 8.74
CA MET A 100 0.67 13.47 8.35
C MET A 100 0.48 14.11 6.98
N LEU A 101 1.15 15.23 6.71
CA LEU A 101 1.02 15.95 5.45
C LEU A 101 1.58 15.12 4.27
N LEU A 102 2.71 14.44 4.46
CA LEU A 102 3.32 13.59 3.44
C LEU A 102 2.51 12.32 3.15
N LEU A 103 1.82 11.78 4.15
CA LEU A 103 1.05 10.53 4.03
C LEU A 103 -0.43 10.75 3.65
N THR A 104 -0.96 11.97 3.78
CA THR A 104 -2.35 12.27 3.39
C THR A 104 -2.65 11.94 1.91
N PRO A 105 -1.79 12.28 0.94
CA PRO A 105 -1.98 11.88 -0.45
C PRO A 105 -2.01 10.36 -0.64
N ALA A 106 -1.25 9.61 0.17
CA ALA A 106 -1.22 8.15 0.12
C ALA A 106 -2.59 7.57 0.46
N LEU A 107 -3.16 7.97 1.58
CA LEU A 107 -4.49 7.52 2.00
C LEU A 107 -5.55 7.80 0.92
N LEU A 108 -5.56 9.02 0.38
CA LEU A 108 -6.50 9.42 -0.67
C LEU A 108 -6.30 8.60 -1.95
N SER A 109 -5.05 8.36 -2.34
CA SER A 109 -4.71 7.62 -3.56
C SER A 109 -5.08 6.14 -3.46
N GLU A 110 -4.80 5.50 -2.33
CA GLU A 110 -5.05 4.07 -2.14
C GLU A 110 -6.53 3.77 -1.97
N VAL A 111 -7.24 4.56 -1.16
CA VAL A 111 -8.70 4.44 -1.00
C VAL A 111 -9.41 4.77 -2.31
N GLY A 112 -8.97 5.82 -3.00
CA GLY A 112 -9.53 6.21 -4.30
C GLY A 112 -9.31 5.14 -5.38
N LEU A 113 -8.10 4.58 -5.47
CA LEU A 113 -7.76 3.52 -6.41
C LEU A 113 -8.52 2.22 -6.09
N THR A 114 -8.57 1.83 -4.82
CA THR A 114 -9.29 0.62 -4.37
C THR A 114 -10.77 0.74 -4.65
N GLY A 115 -11.40 1.87 -4.30
CA GLY A 115 -12.81 2.12 -4.59
C GLY A 115 -13.11 2.09 -6.09
N TRP A 116 -12.25 2.68 -6.91
CA TRP A 116 -12.40 2.65 -8.36
C TRP A 116 -12.27 1.24 -8.94
N LEU A 117 -11.28 0.47 -8.48
CA LEU A 117 -11.07 -0.92 -8.90
C LEU A 117 -12.22 -1.82 -8.46
N LEU A 118 -12.78 -1.62 -7.28
CA LEU A 118 -13.93 -2.38 -6.79
C LEU A 118 -15.16 -2.16 -7.68
N VAL A 119 -15.43 -0.91 -8.06
CA VAL A 119 -16.59 -0.60 -8.93
C VAL A 119 -16.38 -1.11 -10.37
N LYS A 120 -15.19 -0.92 -10.95
CA LYS A 120 -14.96 -1.33 -12.35
C LYS A 120 -14.69 -2.83 -12.49
N GLY A 121 -14.02 -3.45 -11.53
CA GLY A 121 -13.74 -4.89 -11.51
C GLY A 121 -15.00 -5.74 -11.42
N VAL A 122 -16.03 -5.26 -10.70
CA VAL A 122 -17.34 -5.91 -10.65
C VAL A 122 -18.09 -5.82 -11.98
N ARG A 123 -17.94 -4.72 -12.74
CA ARG A 123 -18.65 -4.54 -14.02
C ARG A 123 -18.13 -5.42 -15.17
N ALA A 124 -16.92 -5.96 -15.08
CA ALA A 124 -16.36 -6.83 -16.12
C ALA A 124 -17.01 -8.22 -16.17
N VAL A 125 -17.77 -8.62 -15.14
CA VAL A 125 -18.36 -9.97 -15.04
C VAL A 125 -19.68 -10.10 -15.82
N ASP A 126 -20.37 -9.00 -16.13
CA ASP A 126 -21.71 -9.04 -16.73
C ASP A 126 -21.72 -8.98 -18.28
N GLU A 127 -20.63 -8.59 -18.93
CA GLU A 127 -20.63 -8.31 -20.38
C GLU A 127 -20.52 -9.59 -21.25
N GLU A 128 -20.02 -10.70 -20.70
CA GLU A 128 -19.72 -11.92 -21.48
C GLU A 128 -20.93 -12.86 -21.67
N VAL A 129 -22.07 -12.55 -21.05
CA VAL A 129 -23.33 -13.31 -21.23
C VAL A 129 -24.29 -12.57 -22.18
N ARG A 130 -23.80 -12.16 -23.35
CA ARG A 130 -24.67 -11.87 -24.49
C ARG A 130 -24.48 -12.97 -25.53
N PRO A 131 -25.40 -13.96 -25.63
CA PRO A 131 -25.33 -14.93 -26.71
C PRO A 131 -25.38 -14.18 -28.04
N HIS A 132 -24.35 -14.37 -28.85
CA HIS A 132 -24.27 -13.84 -30.20
C HIS A 132 -25.32 -14.57 -31.04
N VAL A 133 -26.54 -14.02 -31.12
CA VAL A 133 -27.60 -14.57 -31.99
C VAL A 133 -27.17 -14.38 -33.43
N PRO A 134 -26.90 -15.45 -34.20
CA PRO A 134 -26.50 -15.34 -35.59
C PRO A 134 -27.66 -14.74 -36.41
N GLN A 135 -27.41 -13.61 -37.09
CA GLN A 135 -28.43 -12.88 -37.85
C GLN A 135 -28.98 -13.64 -39.09
N HIS A 136 -28.47 -14.84 -39.36
CA HIS A 136 -28.90 -15.65 -40.51
C HIS A 136 -30.26 -16.33 -40.31
N SER A 137 -30.76 -16.48 -39.08
CA SER A 137 -32.06 -17.12 -38.82
C SER A 137 -33.28 -16.20 -39.04
N VAL A 138 -33.09 -14.88 -39.09
CA VAL A 138 -34.19 -13.92 -39.26
C VAL A 138 -34.64 -13.80 -40.72
N ARG A 139 -33.76 -14.10 -41.69
CA ARG A 139 -34.08 -14.01 -43.13
C ARG A 139 -34.84 -15.23 -43.68
N ALA A 140 -34.84 -16.36 -42.98
CA ALA A 140 -35.49 -17.58 -43.45
C ALA A 140 -37.00 -17.65 -43.12
N ALA A 141 -37.51 -16.79 -42.23
CA ALA A 141 -38.92 -16.75 -41.84
C ALA A 141 -39.73 -15.67 -42.57
N ALA A 142 -39.12 -14.92 -43.49
CA ALA A 142 -39.72 -13.81 -44.22
C ALA A 142 -39.80 -14.04 -45.74
N GLY A 143 -39.65 -15.29 -46.19
CA GLY A 143 -39.72 -15.70 -47.60
C GLY A 143 -40.73 -16.82 -47.81
#